data_AF-A0A7C5Q731-F1
#
_entry.id   AF-A0A7C5Q731-F1
#
_cell.length_a   1.000
_cell.length_b   1.000
_cell.length_c   1.000
_cell.angle_alpha   90.00
_cell.angle_beta   90.00
_cell.angle_gamma   90.00
#
_symmetry.space_group_name_H-M   'P 1'
#
loop_
_entity.id
_entity.type
_entity.pdbx_description
1 polymer ?
#
loop_
_entity_poly.entity_id
_entity_poly.type
_entity_poly.pdbx_seq_one_letter_code
_entity_poly.pdbx_strand_id
1 'polypeptide(L)'
;MAPDTATRMNTSSHPQPAPLATKGLGRSWAAAGLLLVCLFAGTLFYLSGTTDYQGEEQKPLTAATPPSPLSPPATATAGVPERPSAPPSTTGQEAPSVLPADLAALPAAQRKAIFLRLLQPVVMQALEEVAQERRRLLALTARAGLAPADRVPEPLQLLAQGATVEEAEFLTRLGRKYRARTIGDLLARVNVLPPSLILAQGAIESSWGTSRFAQEGNNLFGVWTWSADGIIPIRRDPDKNHRVARYRSILDSVRAYLLN
;
A
#
# COMPACT_ATOMS: atom_id res chain seq x y z
N MET A 1 61.08 -13.45 31.38
CA MET A 1 59.71 -13.96 31.16
C MET A 1 59.08 -13.03 30.12
N ALA A 2 59.13 -13.27 28.81
CA ALA A 2 59.57 -14.41 28.00
C ALA A 2 60.39 -13.92 26.78
N PRO A 3 61.32 -14.74 26.24
CA PRO A 3 62.03 -14.48 24.98
C PRO A 3 61.50 -15.39 23.84
N ASP A 4 62.24 -15.37 22.72
CA ASP A 4 62.28 -16.33 21.61
C ASP A 4 61.22 -16.24 20.51
N THR A 5 61.48 -16.50 19.22
CA THR A 5 62.61 -16.46 18.25
C THR A 5 62.03 -17.12 16.97
N ALA A 6 62.82 -17.12 15.89
CA ALA A 6 62.68 -17.87 14.63
C ALA A 6 61.92 -17.13 13.50
N THR A 7 62.55 -16.58 12.45
CA THR A 7 63.65 -17.00 11.54
C THR A 7 63.17 -17.77 10.29
N ARG A 8 63.18 -17.01 9.18
CA ARG A 8 63.65 -17.29 7.79
C ARG A 8 62.97 -18.33 6.87
N MET A 9 62.64 -17.79 5.68
CA MET A 9 62.97 -18.23 4.30
C MET A 9 62.33 -19.56 3.79
N ASN A 10 62.04 -19.79 2.50
CA ASN A 10 62.47 -19.20 1.23
C ASN A 10 61.58 -19.65 0.06
N THR A 11 61.56 -18.85 -1.04
CA THR A 11 61.47 -19.19 -2.50
C THR A 11 60.33 -20.07 -3.04
N SER A 12 59.70 -19.82 -4.20
CA SER A 12 60.26 -19.56 -5.55
C SER A 12 59.14 -19.06 -6.52
N SER A 13 59.26 -17.90 -7.18
CA SER A 13 59.56 -17.62 -8.63
C SER A 13 58.56 -18.21 -9.65
N HIS A 14 57.97 -17.55 -10.67
CA HIS A 14 58.35 -16.50 -11.65
C HIS A 14 57.10 -16.24 -12.59
N PRO A 15 57.10 -15.44 -13.68
CA PRO A 15 57.49 -14.03 -13.89
C PRO A 15 56.38 -13.19 -14.57
N GLN A 16 56.48 -11.86 -14.51
CA GLN A 16 55.84 -10.92 -15.44
C GLN A 16 56.74 -10.62 -16.65
N PRO A 17 56.16 -10.13 -17.76
CA PRO A 17 56.80 -9.12 -18.59
C PRO A 17 56.06 -7.76 -18.52
N ALA A 18 56.84 -6.69 -18.44
CA ALA A 18 56.45 -5.30 -18.68
C ALA A 18 57.12 -4.82 -20.01
N PRO A 19 57.06 -3.53 -20.39
CA PRO A 19 55.91 -2.81 -20.94
C PRO A 19 56.27 -2.14 -22.30
N LEU A 20 55.31 -1.52 -22.99
CA LEU A 20 55.63 -0.40 -23.89
C LEU A 20 54.64 0.75 -23.72
N ALA A 21 55.24 1.89 -23.35
CA ALA A 21 54.64 3.20 -23.29
C ALA A 21 54.40 3.77 -24.69
N THR A 22 53.43 4.68 -24.83
CA THR A 22 53.70 6.10 -25.13
C THR A 22 52.42 6.94 -25.04
N LYS A 23 52.49 7.98 -24.19
CA LYS A 23 52.11 9.39 -24.38
C LYS A 23 50.80 9.67 -25.15
N GLY A 24 49.85 10.46 -24.67
CA GLY A 24 49.92 11.59 -23.75
C GLY A 24 48.99 12.71 -24.27
N LEU A 25 48.73 13.69 -23.40
CA LEU A 25 47.83 14.86 -23.52
C LEU A 25 46.35 14.53 -23.21
N GLY A 26 45.78 14.85 -22.05
CA GLY A 26 46.12 15.86 -21.06
C GLY A 26 45.35 17.15 -21.32
N ARG A 27 44.32 17.42 -20.52
CA ARG A 27 44.02 18.75 -19.95
C ARG A 27 42.85 18.68 -18.95
N SER A 28 43.20 19.03 -17.72
CA SER A 28 42.37 19.23 -16.53
C SER A 28 41.76 20.63 -16.54
N TRP A 29 40.51 20.80 -16.05
CA TRP A 29 39.96 21.93 -15.27
C TRP A 29 38.68 21.39 -14.59
N ALA A 30 38.66 21.20 -13.27
CA ALA A 30 38.29 22.16 -12.23
C ALA A 30 36.80 22.08 -11.83
N ALA A 31 36.57 22.15 -10.52
CA ALA A 31 35.33 21.95 -9.80
C ALA A 31 34.38 23.17 -9.81
N ALA A 32 33.17 22.94 -9.28
CA ALA A 32 32.27 23.87 -8.56
C ALA A 32 31.00 24.41 -9.25
N GLY A 33 29.92 24.50 -8.46
CA GLY A 33 28.64 25.21 -8.69
C GLY A 33 27.49 24.27 -9.06
N LEU A 34 26.55 23.85 -8.19
CA LEU A 34 25.53 24.58 -7.42
C LEU A 34 24.56 25.43 -8.26
N LEU A 35 23.25 25.15 -8.07
CA LEU A 35 22.03 25.94 -8.34
C LEU A 35 21.32 25.87 -9.71
N LEU A 36 19.99 25.60 -9.60
CA LEU A 36 18.87 25.93 -10.51
C LEU A 36 18.91 25.25 -11.88
N VAL A 37 17.87 24.54 -12.35
CA VAL A 37 16.54 25.09 -12.67
C VAL A 37 15.48 23.98 -12.59
N CYS A 38 14.55 24.12 -11.63
CA CYS A 38 13.17 23.70 -11.82
C CYS A 38 12.50 24.77 -12.68
N LEU A 39 11.99 24.39 -13.85
CA LEU A 39 10.95 25.04 -14.69
C LEU A 39 11.27 24.71 -16.14
N PHE A 40 10.61 23.71 -16.71
CA PHE A 40 10.15 23.66 -18.12
C PHE A 40 9.52 22.29 -18.40
N ALA A 41 8.32 22.07 -17.86
CA ALA A 41 7.39 21.06 -18.36
C ALA A 41 5.93 21.54 -18.23
N GLY A 42 5.73 22.86 -18.43
CA GLY A 42 4.46 23.50 -18.13
C GLY A 42 4.17 24.72 -18.99
N THR A 43 4.59 24.74 -20.26
CA THR A 43 4.09 25.74 -21.22
C THR A 43 4.37 25.31 -22.67
N LEU A 44 3.73 24.23 -23.12
CA LEU A 44 3.44 24.00 -24.55
C LEU A 44 2.36 22.91 -24.71
N PHE A 45 1.21 23.06 -24.03
CA PHE A 45 0.04 22.19 -24.25
C PHE A 45 -1.26 22.99 -24.16
N TYR A 46 -1.28 24.17 -24.77
CA TYR A 46 -2.45 25.04 -24.82
C TYR A 46 -2.48 25.70 -26.20
N LEU A 47 -2.73 24.93 -27.27
CA LEU A 47 -3.22 25.40 -28.59
C LEU A 47 -3.24 24.26 -29.62
N SER A 48 -4.12 23.28 -29.41
CA SER A 48 -4.69 22.34 -30.41
C SER A 48 -5.46 21.28 -29.60
N GLY A 49 -6.79 21.31 -29.55
CA GLY A 49 -7.62 20.92 -30.68
C GLY A 49 -7.75 19.39 -30.68
N THR A 50 -8.73 18.88 -29.93
CA THR A 50 -9.31 17.53 -29.99
C THR A 50 -8.35 16.36 -30.26
N THR A 51 -7.87 15.72 -29.19
CA THR A 51 -7.40 14.33 -29.25
C THR A 51 -8.11 13.51 -28.18
N ASP A 52 -8.70 12.43 -28.66
CA ASP A 52 -9.37 11.35 -27.97
C ASP A 52 -8.54 10.84 -26.78
N TYR A 53 -8.99 11.08 -25.55
CA TYR A 53 -8.31 10.63 -24.34
C TYR A 53 -8.74 9.19 -24.04
N GLN A 54 -8.16 8.24 -24.76
CA GLN A 54 -8.20 6.82 -24.38
C GLN A 54 -7.43 6.67 -23.06
N GLY A 55 -8.13 6.32 -21.99
CA GLY A 55 -7.56 6.24 -20.64
C GLY A 55 -6.32 5.35 -20.60
N GLU A 56 -5.16 5.95 -20.35
CA GLU A 56 -3.92 5.22 -20.17
C GLU A 56 -3.98 4.33 -18.92
N GLU A 57 -3.70 3.04 -19.11
CA GLU A 57 -3.36 2.09 -18.04
C GLU A 57 -2.11 2.61 -17.31
N GLN A 58 -2.30 3.27 -16.17
CA GLN A 58 -1.18 3.49 -15.25
C GLN A 58 -0.76 2.13 -14.68
N LYS A 59 0.50 1.76 -14.93
CA LYS A 59 1.15 0.63 -14.28
C LYS A 59 0.94 0.80 -12.76
N PRO A 60 0.36 -0.19 -12.05
CA PRO A 60 0.13 -0.06 -10.63
C PRO A 60 1.47 0.22 -9.94
N LEU A 61 1.49 1.24 -9.08
CA LEU A 61 2.66 1.55 -8.26
C LEU A 61 2.99 0.29 -7.45
N THR A 62 4.14 -0.32 -7.73
CA THR A 62 4.70 -1.36 -6.86
C THR A 62 4.78 -0.77 -5.45
N ALA A 63 4.08 -1.39 -4.50
CA ALA A 63 3.98 -1.05 -3.08
C ALA A 63 5.02 0.00 -2.63
N ALA A 64 4.67 1.28 -2.78
CA ALA A 64 5.49 2.37 -2.27
C ALA A 64 5.42 2.33 -0.74
N THR A 65 6.59 2.35 -0.10
CA THR A 65 6.71 2.56 1.35
C THR A 65 5.84 3.74 1.77
N PRO A 66 5.00 3.61 2.81
CA PRO A 66 4.16 4.72 3.25
C PRO A 66 5.04 5.93 3.63
N PRO A 67 4.65 7.16 3.26
CA PRO A 67 5.39 8.34 3.64
C PRO A 67 5.42 8.47 5.18
N SER A 68 6.56 8.91 5.72
CA SER A 68 6.73 9.23 7.14
C SER A 68 5.66 10.24 7.61
N PRO A 69 5.21 10.18 8.88
CA PRO A 69 4.17 11.06 9.39
C PRO A 69 4.63 12.52 9.32
N LEU A 70 3.82 13.37 8.68
CA LEU A 70 3.97 14.82 8.69
C LEU A 70 3.77 15.34 10.13
N SER A 71 4.67 16.21 10.59
CA SER A 71 4.53 16.91 11.87
C SER A 71 3.25 17.78 11.89
N PRO A 72 2.61 17.95 13.07
CA PRO A 72 1.40 18.75 13.17
C PRO A 72 1.70 20.24 12.89
N PRO A 73 0.79 20.98 12.22
CA PRO A 73 0.95 22.41 12.02
C PRO A 73 0.74 23.18 13.34
N ALA A 74 1.50 24.28 13.47
CA ALA A 74 1.46 25.20 14.60
C ALA A 74 0.09 25.84 14.81
N THR A 75 -0.26 26.02 16.08
CA THR A 75 -1.51 26.58 16.60
C THR A 75 -1.81 27.95 16.01
N ALA A 76 -2.94 28.09 15.32
CA ALA A 76 -3.56 29.37 14.99
C ALA A 76 -4.99 29.38 15.53
N THR A 77 -5.21 30.20 16.56
CA THR A 77 -6.51 30.49 17.17
C THR A 77 -7.33 31.37 16.22
N ALA A 78 -8.40 30.84 15.65
CA ALA A 78 -9.44 31.62 14.99
C ALA A 78 -10.81 30.96 15.21
N GLY A 79 -11.82 31.78 15.52
CA GLY A 79 -13.08 31.42 16.18
C GLY A 79 -13.93 30.33 15.51
N VAL A 80 -14.75 29.70 16.36
CA VAL A 80 -15.69 28.62 16.03
C VAL A 80 -16.94 29.20 15.36
N PRO A 81 -17.26 28.88 14.10
CA PRO A 81 -18.62 28.92 13.61
C PRO A 81 -19.33 27.60 13.93
N GLU A 82 -20.61 27.74 14.27
CA GLU A 82 -21.55 26.71 14.71
C GLU A 82 -21.61 25.51 13.75
N ARG A 83 -21.54 24.30 14.32
CA ARG A 83 -21.46 23.02 13.61
C ARG A 83 -22.83 22.70 12.97
N PRO A 84 -22.96 22.52 11.65
CA PRO A 84 -24.20 22.06 11.05
C PRO A 84 -24.58 20.68 11.62
N SER A 85 -25.86 20.52 11.97
CA SER A 85 -26.45 19.30 12.48
C SER A 85 -26.15 18.10 11.55
N ALA A 86 -25.82 16.96 12.17
CA ALA A 86 -25.53 15.72 11.47
C ALA A 86 -26.68 15.35 10.51
N PRO A 87 -26.38 14.86 9.29
CA PRO A 87 -27.42 14.35 8.41
C PRO A 87 -28.11 13.14 9.07
N PRO A 88 -29.42 12.94 8.82
CA PRO A 88 -30.18 11.86 9.43
C PRO A 88 -29.58 10.51 9.03
N SER A 89 -29.43 9.63 10.03
CA SER A 89 -29.06 8.23 9.86
C SER A 89 -30.03 7.55 8.90
N THR A 90 -29.61 7.32 7.66
CA THR A 90 -30.35 6.51 6.70
C THR A 90 -30.27 5.05 7.09
N THR A 91 -31.38 4.55 7.61
CA THR A 91 -31.74 3.15 7.82
C THR A 91 -31.42 2.31 6.58
N GLY A 92 -30.55 1.30 6.72
CA GLY A 92 -30.58 0.07 5.90
C GLY A 92 -30.32 0.15 4.39
N GLN A 93 -29.56 1.12 3.88
CA GLN A 93 -29.03 0.99 2.51
C GLN A 93 -27.82 0.05 2.52
N GLU A 94 -28.05 -1.20 2.10
CA GLU A 94 -26.98 -2.14 1.76
C GLU A 94 -26.06 -1.47 0.73
N ALA A 95 -24.77 -1.40 1.04
CA ALA A 95 -23.81 -0.69 0.20
C ALA A 95 -23.75 -1.34 -1.21
N PRO A 96 -23.59 -0.54 -2.28
CA PRO A 96 -23.61 -1.06 -3.64
C PRO A 96 -22.53 -2.13 -3.83
N SER A 97 -22.94 -3.30 -4.34
CA SER A 97 -22.01 -4.41 -4.61
C SER A 97 -21.10 -4.12 -5.79
N VAL A 98 -21.53 -3.32 -6.77
CA VAL A 98 -20.79 -2.96 -7.99
C VAL A 98 -20.91 -1.46 -8.29
N LEU A 99 -19.96 -0.92 -9.05
CA LEU A 99 -20.02 0.46 -9.54
C LEU A 99 -20.97 0.57 -10.76
N PRO A 100 -21.64 1.71 -10.98
CA PRO A 100 -22.40 1.96 -12.20
C PRO A 100 -21.50 1.90 -13.45
N ALA A 101 -21.98 1.21 -14.49
CA ALA A 101 -21.25 1.03 -15.75
C ALA A 101 -21.08 2.33 -16.55
N ASP A 102 -21.97 3.29 -16.34
CA ASP A 102 -22.05 4.55 -17.07
C ASP A 102 -21.29 5.71 -16.38
N LEU A 103 -20.54 5.46 -15.29
CA LEU A 103 -19.74 6.49 -14.61
C LEU A 103 -18.83 7.28 -15.57
N ALA A 104 -18.31 6.61 -16.60
CA ALA A 104 -17.44 7.22 -17.62
C ALA A 104 -18.16 8.25 -18.49
N ALA A 105 -19.47 8.11 -18.70
CA ALA A 105 -20.27 9.03 -19.51
C ALA A 105 -20.64 10.33 -18.75
N LEU A 106 -20.46 10.36 -17.43
CA LEU A 106 -20.82 11.51 -16.61
C LEU A 106 -19.77 12.63 -16.67
N PRO A 107 -20.17 13.90 -16.48
CA PRO A 107 -19.25 15.00 -16.24
C PRO A 107 -18.32 14.70 -15.06
N ALA A 108 -17.07 15.16 -15.15
CA ALA A 108 -16.04 14.82 -14.15
C ALA A 108 -16.45 15.16 -12.71
N ALA A 109 -17.06 16.33 -12.47
CA ALA A 109 -17.51 16.72 -11.14
C ALA A 109 -18.59 15.76 -10.59
N GLN A 110 -19.57 15.38 -11.43
CA GLN A 110 -20.65 14.48 -11.06
C GLN A 110 -20.13 13.06 -10.79
N ARG A 111 -19.25 12.54 -11.66
CA ARG A 111 -18.59 11.23 -11.47
C ARG A 111 -17.86 11.17 -10.13
N LYS A 112 -17.04 12.18 -9.81
CA LYS A 112 -16.29 12.23 -8.54
C LYS A 112 -17.20 12.21 -7.33
N ALA A 113 -18.28 13.01 -7.37
CA ALA A 113 -19.25 13.06 -6.27
C ALA A 113 -19.99 11.74 -6.08
N ILE A 114 -20.41 11.08 -7.18
CA ILE A 114 -21.06 9.78 -7.13
C ILE A 114 -20.09 8.71 -6.62
N PHE A 115 -18.87 8.66 -7.15
CA PHE A 115 -17.84 7.72 -6.71
C PHE A 115 -17.63 7.79 -5.19
N LEU A 116 -17.43 9.00 -4.64
CA LEU A 116 -17.24 9.18 -3.20
C LEU A 116 -18.48 8.76 -2.40
N ARG A 117 -19.69 9.11 -2.87
CA ARG A 117 -20.95 8.72 -2.22
C ARG A 117 -21.14 7.20 -2.16
N LEU A 118 -20.75 6.49 -3.21
CA LEU A 118 -20.84 5.02 -3.27
C LEU A 118 -19.76 4.37 -2.40
N LEU A 119 -18.52 4.88 -2.44
CA LEU A 119 -17.38 4.24 -1.79
C LEU A 119 -17.30 4.54 -0.29
N GLN A 120 -17.72 5.72 0.17
CA GLN A 120 -17.66 6.10 1.58
C GLN A 120 -18.32 5.08 2.53
N PRO A 121 -19.59 4.66 2.36
CA PRO A 121 -20.20 3.68 3.28
C PRO A 121 -19.46 2.34 3.25
N VAL A 122 -18.97 1.90 2.09
CA VAL A 122 -18.18 0.65 1.95
C VAL A 122 -16.87 0.72 2.74
N VAL A 123 -16.16 1.84 2.63
CA VAL A 123 -14.91 2.08 3.37
C VAL A 123 -15.17 2.12 4.87
N MET A 124 -16.22 2.81 5.31
CA MET A 124 -16.58 2.87 6.72
C MET A 124 -16.93 1.49 7.29
N GLN A 125 -17.65 0.67 6.51
CA GLN A 125 -17.95 -0.71 6.90
C GLN A 125 -16.69 -1.55 7.09
N ALA A 126 -15.78 -1.54 6.10
CA ALA A 126 -14.54 -2.32 6.18
C ALA A 126 -13.62 -1.84 7.33
N LEU A 127 -13.57 -0.54 7.58
CA LEU A 127 -12.81 0.01 8.69
C LEU A 127 -13.40 -0.37 10.06
N GLU A 128 -14.73 -0.43 10.18
CA GLU A 128 -15.38 -0.89 11.42
C GLU A 128 -15.12 -2.38 11.66
N GLU A 129 -15.08 -3.21 10.63
CA GLU A 129 -14.66 -4.63 10.75
C GLU A 129 -13.24 -4.74 11.33
N VAL A 130 -12.29 -3.96 10.81
CA VAL A 130 -10.91 -3.93 11.32
C VAL A 130 -10.86 -3.35 12.75
N ALA A 131 -11.67 -2.34 13.05
CA ALA A 131 -11.74 -1.75 14.38
C ALA A 131 -12.24 -2.77 15.43
N GLN A 132 -13.25 -3.58 15.08
CA GLN A 132 -13.75 -4.67 15.92
C GLN A 132 -12.69 -5.74 16.18
N GLU A 133 -11.99 -6.15 15.12
CA GLU A 133 -10.86 -7.08 15.23
C GLU A 133 -9.77 -6.53 16.14
N ARG A 134 -9.39 -5.25 15.98
CA ARG A 134 -8.38 -4.59 16.81
C ARG A 134 -8.78 -4.52 18.27
N ARG A 135 -10.03 -4.12 18.57
CA ARG A 135 -10.54 -4.06 19.95
C ARG A 135 -10.49 -5.43 20.62
N ARG A 136 -10.94 -6.47 19.91
CA ARG A 136 -10.93 -7.85 20.42
C ARG A 136 -9.51 -8.38 20.62
N LEU A 137 -8.60 -8.09 19.69
CA LEU A 137 -7.18 -8.46 19.80
C LEU A 137 -6.52 -7.81 21.03
N LEU A 138 -6.72 -6.51 21.23
CA LEU A 138 -6.16 -5.80 22.38
C LEU A 138 -6.69 -6.34 23.70
N ALA A 139 -8.00 -6.61 23.80
CA ALA A 139 -8.59 -7.18 25.00
C ALA A 139 -8.04 -8.58 25.31
N LEU A 140 -7.95 -9.45 24.29
CA LEU A 140 -7.44 -10.81 24.45
C LEU A 140 -5.96 -10.84 24.84
N THR A 141 -5.12 -10.06 24.16
CA THR A 141 -3.67 -10.01 24.43
C THR A 141 -3.37 -9.47 25.82
N ALA A 142 -4.07 -8.41 26.26
CA ALA A 142 -3.93 -7.88 27.61
C ALA A 142 -4.36 -8.90 28.68
N ARG A 143 -5.51 -9.57 28.50
CA ARG A 143 -6.02 -10.55 29.46
C ARG A 143 -5.14 -11.81 29.54
N ALA A 144 -4.68 -12.30 28.39
CA ALA A 144 -3.83 -13.49 28.30
C ALA A 144 -2.35 -13.20 28.62
N GLY A 145 -1.98 -11.95 28.90
CA GLY A 145 -0.61 -11.57 29.24
C GLY A 145 0.38 -11.76 28.07
N LEU A 146 -0.09 -11.64 26.83
CA LEU A 146 0.73 -11.86 25.64
C LEU A 146 1.52 -10.59 25.30
N ALA A 147 2.85 -10.73 25.29
CA ALA A 147 3.79 -9.66 24.96
C ALA A 147 3.99 -9.56 23.44
N PRO A 148 4.40 -8.38 22.91
CA PRO A 148 4.65 -8.21 21.48
C PRO A 148 5.67 -9.19 20.87
N ALA A 149 6.64 -9.66 21.67
CA ALA A 149 7.66 -10.61 21.23
C ALA A 149 7.14 -12.05 21.12
N ASP A 150 5.99 -12.35 21.72
CA ASP A 150 5.43 -13.70 21.72
C ASP A 150 4.97 -14.06 20.31
N ARG A 151 5.18 -15.34 19.96
CA ARG A 151 4.53 -15.91 18.78
C ARG A 151 3.03 -15.92 18.98
N VAL A 152 2.28 -15.83 17.89
CA VAL A 152 0.84 -16.13 17.94
C VAL A 152 0.68 -17.55 18.50
N PRO A 153 0.06 -17.74 19.68
CA PRO A 153 0.00 -19.05 20.32
C PRO A 153 -0.80 -20.05 19.50
N GLU A 154 -0.38 -21.32 19.55
CA GLU A 154 -1.23 -22.40 19.05
C GLU A 154 -2.50 -22.51 19.90
N PRO A 155 -3.65 -22.92 19.34
CA PRO A 155 -4.93 -22.93 20.05
C PRO A 155 -4.89 -23.60 21.43
N LEU A 156 -4.23 -24.77 21.53
CA LEU A 156 -4.14 -25.52 22.79
C LEU A 156 -3.38 -24.78 23.90
N GLN A 157 -2.37 -23.97 23.55
CA GLN A 157 -1.61 -23.20 24.52
C GLN A 157 -2.48 -22.10 25.13
N LEU A 158 -3.26 -21.43 24.28
CA LEU A 158 -4.14 -20.35 24.72
C LEU A 158 -5.31 -20.89 25.55
N LEU A 159 -5.85 -22.06 25.19
CA LEU A 159 -6.86 -22.77 26.00
C LEU A 159 -6.31 -23.18 27.38
N ALA A 160 -5.06 -23.67 27.45
CA ALA A 160 -4.42 -24.01 28.72
C ALA A 160 -4.20 -22.79 29.64
N GLN A 161 -4.20 -21.58 29.07
CA GLN A 161 -4.14 -20.30 29.79
C GLN A 161 -5.53 -19.75 30.15
N GLY A 162 -6.59 -20.54 29.94
CA GLY A 162 -7.96 -20.18 30.34
C GLY A 162 -8.75 -19.37 29.31
N ALA A 163 -8.28 -19.28 28.06
CA ALA A 163 -9.08 -18.70 26.97
C ALA A 163 -10.20 -19.64 26.53
N THR A 164 -11.24 -19.09 25.90
CA THR A 164 -12.31 -19.90 25.28
C THR A 164 -11.88 -20.41 23.90
N VAL A 165 -12.61 -21.40 23.38
CA VAL A 165 -12.41 -21.93 22.02
C VAL A 165 -12.55 -20.81 20.98
N GLU A 166 -13.54 -19.95 21.13
CA GLU A 166 -13.79 -18.84 20.20
C GLU A 166 -12.65 -17.83 20.17
N GLU A 167 -11.96 -17.63 21.29
CA GLU A 167 -10.81 -16.74 21.40
C GLU A 167 -9.55 -17.35 20.79
N ALA A 168 -9.31 -18.63 21.06
CA ALA A 168 -8.22 -19.38 20.46
C ALA A 168 -8.34 -19.43 18.93
N GLU A 169 -9.54 -19.73 18.43
CA GLU A 169 -9.82 -19.69 17.00
C GLU A 169 -9.74 -18.28 16.42
N PHE A 170 -10.26 -17.26 17.14
CA PHE A 170 -10.19 -15.87 16.70
C PHE A 170 -8.75 -15.45 16.47
N LEU A 171 -7.86 -15.67 17.44
CA LEU A 171 -6.47 -15.26 17.34
C LEU A 171 -5.74 -16.03 16.23
N THR A 172 -6.00 -17.34 16.12
CA THR A 172 -5.44 -18.17 15.05
C THR A 172 -5.88 -17.70 13.66
N ARG A 173 -7.18 -17.42 13.47
CA ARG A 173 -7.71 -16.89 12.21
C ARG A 173 -7.12 -15.53 11.89
N LEU A 174 -6.98 -14.65 12.88
CA LEU A 174 -6.43 -13.31 12.70
C LEU A 174 -4.95 -13.36 12.29
N GLY A 175 -4.15 -14.20 12.96
CA GLY A 175 -2.75 -14.44 12.59
C GLY A 175 -2.59 -14.88 11.14
N ARG A 176 -3.44 -15.80 10.66
CA ARG A 176 -3.48 -16.24 9.25
C ARG A 176 -3.94 -15.14 8.31
N LYS A 177 -5.04 -14.45 8.64
CA LYS A 177 -5.63 -13.36 7.84
C LYS A 177 -4.61 -12.25 7.55
N TYR A 178 -3.89 -11.80 8.57
CA TYR A 178 -2.90 -10.72 8.48
C TYR A 178 -1.47 -11.21 8.24
N ARG A 179 -1.26 -12.52 8.07
CA ARG A 179 0.05 -13.16 7.84
C ARG A 179 1.09 -12.78 8.91
N ALA A 180 0.65 -12.62 10.16
CA ALA A 180 1.48 -12.24 11.29
C ALA A 180 1.92 -13.49 12.08
N ARG A 181 3.19 -13.52 12.48
CA ARG A 181 3.76 -14.64 13.26
C ARG A 181 3.89 -14.32 14.75
N THR A 182 3.99 -13.04 15.09
CA THR A 182 4.10 -12.55 16.46
C THR A 182 2.91 -11.67 16.83
N ILE A 183 2.69 -11.49 18.13
CA ILE A 183 1.65 -10.59 18.65
C ILE A 183 1.94 -9.14 18.27
N GLY A 184 3.21 -8.72 18.30
CA GLY A 184 3.64 -7.39 17.85
C GLY A 184 3.34 -7.13 16.39
N ASP A 185 3.66 -8.07 15.50
CA ASP A 185 3.34 -7.98 14.06
C ASP A 185 1.83 -7.88 13.84
N LEU A 186 1.06 -8.68 14.59
CA LEU A 186 -0.39 -8.70 14.48
C LEU A 186 -1.00 -7.38 14.94
N LEU A 187 -0.53 -6.81 16.06
CA LEU A 187 -0.95 -5.50 16.56
C LEU A 187 -0.59 -4.35 15.61
N ALA A 188 0.54 -4.46 14.90
CA ALA A 188 0.94 -3.47 13.89
C ALA A 188 0.06 -3.54 12.63
N ARG A 189 -0.34 -4.73 12.21
CA ARG A 189 -1.10 -4.96 10.97
C ARG A 189 -2.61 -4.80 11.13
N VAL A 190 -3.18 -5.15 12.27
CA VAL A 190 -4.62 -5.01 12.54
C VAL A 190 -4.90 -3.56 12.96
N ASN A 191 -4.85 -2.64 12.00
CA ASN A 191 -4.94 -1.20 12.28
C ASN A 191 -5.98 -0.49 11.40
N VAL A 192 -6.66 0.49 11.98
CA VAL A 192 -7.65 1.31 11.29
C VAL A 192 -6.93 2.43 10.56
N LEU A 193 -7.06 2.47 9.23
CA LEU A 193 -6.50 3.53 8.40
C LEU A 193 -7.45 4.75 8.33
N PRO A 194 -6.94 5.96 8.03
CA PRO A 194 -7.79 7.12 7.77
C PRO A 194 -8.75 6.86 6.59
N PRO A 195 -10.07 7.09 6.71
CA PRO A 195 -11.01 6.89 5.60
C PRO A 195 -10.64 7.70 4.35
N SER A 196 -10.15 8.92 4.54
CA SER A 196 -9.73 9.81 3.45
C SER A 196 -8.59 9.23 2.61
N LEU A 197 -7.67 8.49 3.23
CA LEU A 197 -6.56 7.84 2.54
C LEU A 197 -7.07 6.77 1.57
N ILE A 198 -7.96 5.91 2.04
CA ILE A 198 -8.55 4.83 1.25
C ILE A 198 -9.40 5.39 0.10
N LEU A 199 -10.20 6.42 0.38
CA LEU A 199 -11.02 7.10 -0.63
C LEU A 199 -10.15 7.76 -1.71
N ALA A 200 -9.09 8.46 -1.31
CA ALA A 200 -8.17 9.12 -2.24
C ALA A 200 -7.44 8.11 -3.12
N GLN A 201 -6.88 7.04 -2.54
CA GLN A 201 -6.20 6.00 -3.31
C GLN A 201 -7.17 5.24 -4.20
N GLY A 202 -8.35 4.88 -3.70
CA GLY A 202 -9.39 4.27 -4.53
C GLY A 202 -9.76 5.15 -5.72
N ALA A 203 -9.87 6.47 -5.53
CA ALA A 203 -10.12 7.41 -6.63
C ALA A 203 -8.98 7.46 -7.65
N ILE A 204 -7.73 7.49 -7.19
CA ILE A 204 -6.54 7.55 -8.06
C ILE A 204 -6.40 6.24 -8.85
N GLU A 205 -6.33 5.10 -8.16
CA GLU A 205 -6.04 3.78 -8.74
C GLU A 205 -7.16 3.27 -9.67
N SER A 206 -8.42 3.62 -9.38
CA SER A 206 -9.57 3.21 -10.21
C SER A 206 -9.98 4.23 -11.27
N SER A 207 -9.26 5.35 -11.41
CA SER A 207 -9.67 6.49 -12.25
C SER A 207 -11.09 6.97 -11.91
N TRP A 208 -11.39 7.17 -10.62
CA TRP A 208 -12.74 7.50 -10.12
C TRP A 208 -13.80 6.45 -10.51
N GLY A 209 -13.41 5.18 -10.50
CA GLY A 209 -14.28 4.04 -10.75
C GLY A 209 -14.48 3.66 -12.23
N THR A 210 -13.81 4.33 -13.17
CA THR A 210 -13.99 4.06 -14.62
C THR A 210 -12.97 3.08 -15.19
N SER A 211 -11.93 2.73 -14.43
CA SER A 211 -10.95 1.73 -14.86
C SER A 211 -11.63 0.40 -15.22
N ARG A 212 -11.14 -0.26 -16.26
CA ARG A 212 -11.60 -1.59 -16.66
C ARG A 212 -11.54 -2.60 -15.51
N PHE A 213 -10.51 -2.54 -14.67
CA PHE A 213 -10.39 -3.44 -13.51
C PHE A 213 -11.42 -3.16 -12.43
N ALA A 214 -11.80 -1.89 -12.25
CA ALA A 214 -12.86 -1.50 -11.33
C ALA A 214 -14.24 -1.94 -11.85
N GLN A 215 -14.50 -1.76 -13.15
CA GLN A 215 -15.78 -2.08 -13.78
C GLN A 215 -16.00 -3.59 -13.99
N GLU A 216 -14.99 -4.32 -14.48
CA GLU A 216 -15.12 -5.76 -14.76
C GLU A 216 -14.77 -6.65 -13.56
N GLY A 217 -13.97 -6.15 -12.63
CA GLY A 217 -13.38 -6.95 -11.55
C GLY A 217 -13.69 -6.45 -10.15
N ASN A 218 -14.47 -5.38 -10.01
CA ASN A 218 -14.64 -4.67 -8.74
C ASN A 218 -13.30 -4.32 -8.07
N ASN A 219 -12.20 -4.24 -8.81
CA ASN A 219 -10.86 -4.07 -8.25
C ASN A 219 -10.44 -2.61 -8.30
N LEU A 220 -10.70 -1.90 -7.21
CA LEU A 220 -10.43 -0.46 -7.11
C LEU A 220 -8.94 -0.12 -6.98
N PHE A 221 -8.13 -1.07 -6.51
CA PHE A 221 -6.74 -0.83 -6.07
C PHE A 221 -5.71 -1.58 -6.93
N GLY A 222 -6.12 -2.13 -8.08
CA GLY A 222 -5.23 -2.83 -9.00
C GLY A 222 -4.56 -4.08 -8.42
N VAL A 223 -5.15 -4.73 -7.41
CA VAL A 223 -4.53 -5.85 -6.70
C VAL A 223 -4.27 -7.01 -7.65
N TRP A 224 -3.04 -7.53 -7.65
CA TRP A 224 -2.64 -8.66 -8.48
C TRP A 224 -3.05 -10.01 -7.88
N THR A 225 -3.20 -11.00 -8.76
CA THR A 225 -3.41 -12.40 -8.42
C THR A 225 -2.67 -13.32 -9.40
N TRP A 226 -2.37 -14.53 -8.95
CA TRP A 226 -1.89 -15.63 -9.81
C TRP A 226 -3.00 -16.65 -10.09
N SER A 227 -4.20 -16.45 -9.55
CA SER A 227 -5.35 -17.32 -9.79
C SER A 227 -5.85 -17.19 -11.24
N ALA A 228 -6.34 -18.29 -11.80
CA ALA A 228 -6.80 -18.36 -13.19
C ALA A 228 -8.05 -17.50 -13.46
N ASP A 229 -8.85 -17.20 -12.44
CA ASP A 229 -10.08 -16.39 -12.49
C ASP A 229 -9.83 -14.87 -12.57
N GLY A 230 -8.57 -14.42 -12.49
CA GLY A 230 -8.20 -13.01 -12.62
C GLY A 230 -8.29 -12.46 -14.05
N ILE A 231 -8.42 -11.12 -14.15
CA ILE A 231 -8.40 -10.35 -15.39
C ILE A 231 -6.97 -10.33 -15.95
N ILE A 232 -6.81 -10.65 -17.23
CA ILE A 232 -5.52 -10.52 -17.92
C ILE A 232 -5.33 -9.03 -18.31
N PRO A 233 -4.25 -8.36 -17.88
CA PRO A 233 -3.92 -7.00 -18.35
C PRO A 233 -3.70 -6.99 -19.86
N ILE A 234 -4.16 -5.94 -20.55
CA ILE A 234 -4.08 -5.87 -22.02
C ILE A 234 -2.62 -5.74 -22.46
N ARG A 235 -1.82 -4.98 -21.72
CA ARG A 235 -0.39 -4.73 -21.98
C ARG A 235 0.54 -5.55 -21.09
N ARG A 236 0.16 -6.81 -20.77
CA ARG A 236 1.02 -7.69 -19.97
C ARG A 236 2.24 -8.12 -20.80
N ASP A 237 3.45 -7.90 -20.27
CA ASP A 237 4.67 -8.40 -20.90
C ASP A 237 4.58 -9.92 -21.13
N PRO A 238 5.09 -10.45 -22.27
CA PRO A 238 4.92 -11.86 -22.63
C PRO A 238 5.48 -12.85 -21.60
N ASP A 239 6.48 -12.44 -20.83
CA ASP A 239 7.16 -13.21 -19.79
C ASP A 239 6.43 -13.19 -18.43
N LYS A 240 5.39 -12.37 -18.29
CA LYS A 240 4.63 -12.22 -17.04
C LYS A 240 3.34 -13.01 -17.08
N ASN A 241 3.07 -13.73 -15.99
CA ASN A 241 1.86 -14.54 -15.82
C ASN A 241 0.87 -14.00 -14.77
N HIS A 242 1.14 -12.83 -14.20
CA HIS A 242 0.21 -12.21 -13.25
C HIS A 242 -1.10 -11.80 -13.93
N ARG A 243 -2.15 -11.74 -13.11
CA ARG A 243 -3.50 -11.26 -13.45
C ARG A 243 -3.90 -10.21 -12.42
N VAL A 244 -4.99 -9.51 -12.68
CA VAL A 244 -5.63 -8.60 -11.73
C VAL A 244 -6.78 -9.33 -11.07
N ALA A 245 -6.87 -9.28 -9.74
CA ALA A 245 -7.90 -9.98 -8.98
C ALA A 245 -9.31 -9.50 -9.39
N ARG A 246 -10.28 -10.43 -9.36
CA ARG A 246 -11.70 -10.11 -9.40
C ARG A 246 -12.30 -10.29 -8.02
N TYR A 247 -13.16 -9.36 -7.62
CA TYR A 247 -13.87 -9.37 -6.37
C TYR A 247 -15.37 -9.49 -6.62
N ARG A 248 -16.08 -10.17 -5.72
CA ARG A 248 -17.55 -10.29 -5.79
C ARG A 248 -18.23 -8.95 -5.56
N SER A 249 -17.61 -8.09 -4.76
CA SER A 249 -18.12 -6.77 -4.43
C SER A 249 -17.00 -5.73 -4.28
N ILE A 250 -17.37 -4.44 -4.34
CA ILE A 250 -16.46 -3.33 -3.99
C ILE A 250 -15.97 -3.44 -2.54
N LEU A 251 -16.82 -3.93 -1.62
CA LEU A 251 -16.43 -4.20 -0.24
C LEU A 251 -15.29 -5.21 -0.14
N ASP A 252 -15.33 -6.29 -0.93
CA ASP A 252 -14.25 -7.28 -0.95
C ASP A 252 -12.94 -6.71 -1.51
N SER A 253 -13.01 -5.75 -2.43
CA SER A 253 -11.82 -5.02 -2.90
C SER A 253 -11.23 -4.13 -1.81
N VAL A 254 -12.06 -3.41 -1.06
CA VAL A 254 -11.59 -2.60 0.09
C VAL A 254 -11.01 -3.49 1.18
N ARG A 255 -11.65 -4.61 1.50
CA ARG A 255 -11.12 -5.60 2.46
C ARG A 255 -9.76 -6.14 2.03
N ALA A 256 -9.60 -6.47 0.75
CA ALA A 256 -8.33 -6.94 0.23
C ALA A 256 -7.24 -5.86 0.28
N TYR A 257 -7.60 -4.60 0.02
CA TYR A 257 -6.69 -3.46 0.15
C TYR A 257 -6.17 -3.31 1.59
N LEU A 258 -7.05 -3.42 2.59
CA LEU A 258 -6.69 -3.31 4.01
C LEU A 258 -5.79 -4.46 4.53
N LEU A 259 -5.61 -5.53 3.75
CA LEU A 259 -4.76 -6.68 4.10
C LEU A 259 -3.35 -6.62 3.51
N ASN A 260 -3.07 -5.65 2.64
CA ASN A 260 -1.77 -5.48 2.00
C ASN A 260 -0.87 -4.54 2.81
#